data_AF-A0A7C5BPR5-F1
#
_entry.id   AF-A0A7C5BPR5-F1
#
_cell.length_a   1.000
_cell.length_b   1.000
_cell.length_c   1.000
_cell.angle_alpha   90.00
_cell.angle_beta   90.00
_cell.angle_gamma   90.00
#
_symmetry.space_group_name_H-M   'P 1'
#
loop_
_entity.id
_entity.type
_entity.pdbx_description
1 polymer ?
#
loop_
_entity_poly.entity_id
_entity_poly.type
_entity_poly.pdbx_seq_one_letter_code
_entity_poly.pdbx_strand_id
1 'polypeptide(L)'
;AYVPGLKDFPRDEIPPFFLTFVSFHTMVGLGMFFIGIMLLGAFLLYRKQLWDQRWFLKILMFSIPLPLIAIQLGWISAEVGRQPWVVYRVLKTADAVSLTVSAGEILFSIILFGIIYIFLGALYLYIMGREIKRGPELMNIAEVKS
;
A
#
# COMPACT_ATOMS: atom_id res chain seq x y z
N ALA A 1 31.05 -1.53 7.59
CA ALA A 1 30.52 -0.16 7.78
C ALA A 1 29.86 -0.12 9.14
N TYR A 2 30.23 0.83 10.00
CA TYR A 2 29.53 1.06 11.26
C TYR A 2 28.15 1.65 10.95
N VAL A 3 27.09 1.04 11.48
CA VAL A 3 25.72 1.56 11.37
C VAL A 3 25.37 2.13 12.75
N PRO A 4 25.15 3.45 12.87
CA PRO A 4 24.79 4.06 14.14
C PRO A 4 23.56 3.41 14.75
N GLY A 5 23.62 3.16 16.06
CA GLY A 5 22.50 2.61 16.81
C GLY A 5 21.47 3.69 17.13
N LEU A 6 20.23 3.30 17.43
CA LEU A 6 19.18 4.24 17.84
C LEU A 6 19.57 5.09 19.07
N LYS A 7 20.42 4.54 19.94
CA LYS A 7 20.91 5.22 21.15
C LYS A 7 21.95 6.32 20.87
N ASP A 8 22.47 6.38 19.65
CA ASP A 8 23.45 7.39 19.23
C ASP A 8 22.76 8.73 18.86
N PHE A 9 21.42 8.75 18.79
CA PHE A 9 20.63 9.91 18.41
C PHE A 9 19.99 10.63 19.62
N PRO A 10 19.85 11.96 19.59
CA PRO A 10 19.08 12.71 20.56
C PRO A 10 17.63 12.22 20.62
N ARG A 11 17.05 12.14 21.83
CA ARG A 11 15.70 11.57 22.03
C ARG A 11 14.60 12.34 21.30
N ASP A 12 14.79 13.64 21.09
CA ASP A 12 13.87 14.52 20.38
C ASP A 12 13.93 14.37 18.85
N GLU A 13 14.95 13.67 18.33
CA GLU A 13 15.08 13.35 16.90
C GLU A 13 14.63 11.92 16.57
N ILE A 14 14.23 11.14 17.57
CA ILE A 14 13.83 9.74 17.38
C ILE A 14 12.36 9.68 16.92
N PRO A 15 12.06 9.09 15.74
CA PRO A 15 10.69 8.89 15.29
C PRO A 15 9.93 7.88 16.19
N PRO A 16 8.60 7.82 16.07
CA PRO A 16 7.79 6.81 16.76
C PRO A 16 8.23 5.36 16.45
N PHE A 17 9.04 4.78 17.34
CA PHE A 17 9.72 3.50 17.13
C PHE A 17 8.76 2.36 16.77
N PHE A 18 7.69 2.18 17.55
CA PHE A 18 6.78 1.03 17.40
C PHE A 18 6.11 1.02 16.02
N LEU A 19 5.62 2.17 15.57
CA LEU A 19 4.92 2.27 14.29
C LEU A 19 5.88 2.03 13.12
N THR A 20 7.05 2.69 13.13
CA THR A 20 8.06 2.48 12.08
C THR A 20 8.55 1.02 12.05
N PHE A 21 8.79 0.41 13.21
CA PHE A 21 9.25 -0.97 13.31
C PHE A 21 8.22 -1.95 12.76
N VAL A 22 6.97 -1.89 13.22
CA VAL A 22 5.92 -2.82 12.81
C VAL A 22 5.59 -2.65 11.33
N SER A 23 5.48 -1.42 10.85
CA SER A 23 5.19 -1.14 9.43
C SER A 23 6.29 -1.67 8.51
N PHE A 24 7.56 -1.43 8.85
CA PHE A 24 8.69 -1.95 8.07
C PHE A 24 8.70 -3.48 8.01
N HIS A 25 8.61 -4.16 9.15
CA HIS A 25 8.68 -5.62 9.19
C HIS A 25 7.49 -6.29 8.51
N THR A 26 6.30 -5.72 8.67
CA THR A 26 5.08 -6.24 8.02
C THR A 26 5.16 -6.04 6.51
N MET A 27 5.66 -4.88 6.04
CA MET A 27 5.90 -4.64 4.61
C MET A 27 6.90 -5.66 4.04
N VAL A 28 8.03 -5.86 4.70
CA VAL A 28 9.05 -6.83 4.26
C VAL A 28 8.48 -8.26 4.27
N GLY A 29 7.72 -8.63 5.31
CA GLY A 29 7.05 -9.92 5.39
C GLY A 29 6.10 -10.16 4.23
N LEU A 30 5.29 -9.16 3.86
CA LEU A 30 4.42 -9.22 2.68
C LEU A 30 5.22 -9.29 1.38
N GLY A 31 6.33 -8.55 1.27
CA GLY A 31 7.24 -8.62 0.11
C GLY A 31 7.81 -10.01 -0.09
N MET A 32 8.31 -10.64 0.98
CA MET A 32 8.83 -12.01 0.95
C MET A 32 7.73 -13.02 0.63
N PHE A 33 6.53 -12.82 1.15
CA PHE A 33 5.36 -13.60 0.79
C PHE A 33 5.06 -13.52 -0.72
N PHE A 34 5.05 -12.33 -1.32
CA PHE A 34 4.80 -12.16 -2.76
C PHE A 34 5.86 -12.84 -3.63
N ILE A 35 7.13 -12.74 -3.25
CA ILE A 35 8.22 -13.45 -3.93
C ILE A 35 7.98 -14.96 -3.85
N GLY A 36 7.67 -15.49 -2.66
CA GLY A 36 7.40 -16.90 -2.44
C GLY A 36 6.24 -17.43 -3.28
N ILE A 37 5.10 -16.75 -3.27
CA ILE A 37 3.92 -17.19 -4.06
C ILE A 37 4.17 -17.09 -5.56
N MET A 38 4.92 -16.08 -6.03
CA MET A 38 5.22 -15.94 -7.46
C MET A 38 6.19 -17.00 -7.94
N LEU A 39 7.22 -17.33 -7.17
CA LEU A 39 8.14 -18.43 -7.49
C LEU A 39 7.40 -19.77 -7.53
N LEU A 40 6.53 -20.03 -6.56
CA LEU A 40 5.69 -21.22 -6.55
C LEU A 40 4.73 -21.25 -7.75
N GLY A 41 4.11 -20.11 -8.09
CA GLY A 41 3.24 -19.98 -9.25
C GLY A 41 3.97 -20.23 -10.55
N ALA A 42 5.17 -19.68 -10.72
CA ALA A 42 6.02 -19.91 -11.89
C ALA A 42 6.43 -21.38 -12.00
N PHE A 43 6.75 -22.03 -10.88
CA PHE A 43 7.04 -23.46 -10.84
C PHE A 43 5.84 -24.33 -11.25
N LEU A 44 4.65 -24.04 -10.71
CA LEU A 44 3.41 -24.74 -11.08
C LEU A 44 3.01 -24.49 -12.54
N LEU A 45 3.28 -23.29 -13.05
CA LEU A 45 3.08 -22.94 -14.46
C LEU A 45 4.03 -23.73 -15.36
N TYR A 46 5.31 -23.82 -15.00
CA TYR A 46 6.29 -24.64 -15.71
C TYR A 46 5.89 -26.12 -15.76
N ARG A 47 5.32 -26.64 -14.67
CA ARG A 47 4.78 -28.02 -14.64
C ARG A 47 3.43 -28.19 -15.35
N LYS A 48 2.84 -27.12 -15.89
CA LYS A 48 1.50 -27.08 -16.49
C LYS A 48 0.37 -27.51 -15.53
N GLN A 49 0.58 -27.42 -14.22
CA GLN A 49 -0.38 -27.83 -13.17
C GLN A 49 -1.04 -26.65 -12.46
N LEU A 50 -0.71 -25.42 -12.85
CA LEU A 50 -1.21 -24.20 -12.19
C LEU A 50 -2.74 -24.16 -12.07
N TRP A 51 -3.44 -24.55 -13.15
CA TRP A 51 -4.89 -24.49 -13.24
C TRP A 51 -5.60 -25.59 -12.43
N ASP A 52 -4.91 -26.69 -12.14
CA ASP A 52 -5.45 -27.82 -11.38
C ASP A 52 -5.41 -27.57 -9.87
N GLN A 53 -4.46 -26.73 -9.42
CA GLN A 53 -4.20 -26.48 -8.00
C GLN A 53 -5.14 -25.40 -7.44
N ARG A 54 -6.40 -25.78 -7.17
CA ARG A 54 -7.44 -24.87 -6.65
C ARG A 54 -7.06 -24.12 -5.37
N TRP A 55 -6.26 -24.73 -4.48
CA TRP A 55 -5.81 -24.08 -3.25
C TRP A 55 -4.87 -22.91 -3.54
N PHE A 56 -4.00 -23.04 -4.55
CA PHE A 56 -3.07 -21.99 -4.96
C PHE A 56 -3.82 -20.81 -5.59
N LEU A 57 -4.79 -21.09 -6.46
CA LEU A 57 -5.66 -20.07 -7.05
C LEU A 57 -6.46 -19.29 -5.99
N LYS A 58 -6.92 -19.97 -4.92
CA LYS A 58 -7.57 -19.30 -3.78
C LYS A 58 -6.61 -18.36 -3.05
N ILE A 59 -5.36 -18.78 -2.82
CA ILE A 59 -4.34 -17.91 -2.20
C ILE A 59 -4.13 -16.64 -3.04
N LEU A 60 -3.99 -16.78 -4.37
CA LEU A 60 -3.86 -15.62 -5.27
C LEU A 60 -5.08 -14.69 -5.19
N MET A 61 -6.29 -15.25 -5.17
CA MET A 61 -7.53 -14.48 -5.05
C MET A 61 -7.58 -13.69 -3.73
N PHE A 62 -7.24 -14.33 -2.60
CA PHE A 62 -7.21 -13.64 -1.30
C PHE A 62 -6.03 -12.67 -1.16
N SER A 63 -5.03 -12.75 -2.04
CA SER A 63 -3.88 -11.85 -2.02
C SER A 63 -4.15 -10.50 -2.68
N ILE A 64 -5.28 -10.31 -3.38
CA ILE A 64 -5.62 -9.06 -4.08
C ILE A 64 -5.46 -7.78 -3.21
N PRO A 65 -5.93 -7.71 -1.95
CA PRO A 65 -5.76 -6.50 -1.13
C PRO A 65 -4.36 -6.36 -0.51
N LEU A 66 -3.57 -7.43 -0.45
CA LEU A 66 -2.29 -7.43 0.28
C LEU A 66 -1.26 -6.47 -0.31
N PRO A 67 -1.09 -6.33 -1.65
CA PRO A 67 -0.18 -5.35 -2.23
C PRO A 67 -0.52 -3.92 -1.82
N LEU A 68 -1.81 -3.57 -1.75
CA LEU A 68 -2.23 -2.24 -1.31
C LEU A 68 -1.82 -1.99 0.15
N ILE A 69 -1.98 -2.99 1.02
CA ILE A 69 -1.55 -2.92 2.41
C ILE A 69 -0.03 -2.76 2.49
N ALA A 70 0.74 -3.55 1.74
CA ALA A 70 2.20 -3.45 1.71
C ALA A 70 2.68 -2.06 1.28
N ILE A 71 2.03 -1.47 0.26
CA ILE A 71 2.34 -0.10 -0.21
C ILE A 71 2.10 0.91 0.91
N GLN A 72 0.94 0.85 1.59
CA GLN A 72 0.63 1.77 2.68
C GLN A 72 1.61 1.63 3.84
N LEU A 73 1.98 0.40 4.21
CA LEU A 73 2.98 0.15 5.25
C LEU A 73 4.37 0.69 4.87
N GLY A 74 4.75 0.60 3.60
CA GLY A 74 6.00 1.19 3.11
C GLY A 74 6.01 2.71 3.22
N TRP A 75 4.91 3.37 2.82
CA TRP A 75 4.75 4.81 3.00
C TRP A 75 4.77 5.21 4.47
N ILE A 76 4.08 4.49 5.34
CA ILE A 76 4.11 4.74 6.79
C ILE A 76 5.54 4.61 7.32
N SER A 77 6.26 3.56 6.94
CA SER A 77 7.65 3.36 7.36
C SER A 77 8.55 4.53 6.91
N ALA A 78 8.38 5.02 5.68
CA ALA A 78 9.19 6.11 5.14
C ALA A 78 8.82 7.47 5.77
N GLU A 79 7.53 7.80 5.84
CA GLU A 79 7.05 9.10 6.31
C GLU A 79 7.15 9.25 7.83
N VAL A 80 6.73 8.23 8.58
CA VAL A 80 6.86 8.24 10.05
C VAL A 80 8.32 8.11 10.45
N GLY A 81 9.11 7.31 9.73
CA GLY A 81 10.55 7.19 9.95
C GLY A 81 11.33 8.49 9.72
N ARG A 82 10.77 9.44 8.96
CA ARG A 82 11.37 10.75 8.72
C ARG A 82 11.07 11.77 9.84
N GLN A 83 10.04 11.55 10.65
CA GLN A 83 9.71 12.42 11.78
C GLN A 83 10.91 12.53 12.74
N PRO A 84 11.22 13.71 13.29
CA PRO A 84 10.46 14.97 13.27
C PRO A 84 10.84 15.91 12.10
N TRP A 85 11.49 15.41 11.05
CA TRP A 85 12.03 16.25 9.99
C TRP A 85 11.11 16.28 8.76
N VAL A 86 10.90 17.46 8.18
CA VAL A 86 10.37 17.59 6.80
C VAL A 86 11.54 17.51 5.83
N VAL A 87 12.56 18.32 6.09
CA VAL A 87 13.86 18.29 5.40
C VAL A 87 14.91 18.03 6.47
N TYR A 88 15.63 16.92 6.32
CA TYR A 88 16.59 16.46 7.32
C TYR A 88 17.58 17.56 7.72
N ARG A 89 17.68 17.86 9.01
CA ARG A 89 18.53 18.92 9.61
C ARG A 89 18.25 20.36 9.15
N VAL A 90 17.24 20.59 8.32
CA VAL A 90 16.91 21.93 7.80
C VAL A 90 15.58 22.44 8.33
N LEU A 91 14.54 21.61 8.35
CA LEU A 91 13.19 22.02 8.75
C LEU A 91 12.50 20.92 9.55
N LYS A 92 12.11 21.25 10.79
CA LYS A 92 11.29 20.37 11.64
C LYS A 92 9.81 20.46 11.25
N THR A 93 9.07 19.39 11.49
CA THR A 93 7.63 19.31 11.20
C THR A 93 6.80 20.28 12.04
N ALA A 94 7.21 20.55 13.27
CA ALA A 94 6.58 21.56 14.13
C ALA A 94 6.67 22.98 13.55
N ASP A 95 7.78 23.30 12.87
CA ASP A 95 8.03 24.63 12.30
C ASP A 95 7.45 24.79 10.89
N ALA A 96 6.96 23.72 10.29
CA ALA A 96 6.43 23.69 8.92
C ALA A 96 4.92 23.99 8.83
N VAL A 97 4.26 24.28 9.95
CA VAL A 97 2.81 24.54 9.99
C VAL A 97 2.50 25.97 9.53
N SER A 98 1.46 26.13 8.71
CA SER A 98 1.02 27.45 8.26
C SER A 98 0.43 28.27 9.41
N LEU A 99 0.94 29.48 9.62
CA LEU A 99 0.45 30.42 10.65
C LEU A 99 -0.79 31.21 10.21
N THR A 100 -1.11 31.21 8.90
CA THR A 100 -2.16 32.06 8.32
C THR A 100 -3.50 31.35 8.17
N VAL A 101 -3.52 30.02 8.29
CA VAL A 101 -4.73 29.19 8.12
C VAL A 101 -5.25 28.80 9.49
N SER A 102 -6.53 29.07 9.75
CA SER A 102 -7.18 28.73 11.00
C SER A 102 -7.42 27.21 11.11
N ALA A 103 -7.48 26.70 12.35
CA ALA A 103 -7.79 25.29 12.60
C ALA A 103 -9.17 24.88 12.01
N GLY A 104 -10.12 25.81 11.92
CA GLY A 104 -11.43 25.58 11.32
C GLY A 104 -11.37 25.32 9.82
N GLU A 105 -10.56 26.07 9.08
CA GLU A 105 -10.37 25.87 7.64
C GLU A 105 -9.66 24.54 7.33
N ILE A 106 -8.68 24.17 8.15
CA ILE A 106 -8.00 22.87 8.05
C ILE A 106 -9.00 21.75 8.29
N LEU A 107 -9.79 21.82 9.37
CA LEU A 107 -10.77 20.78 9.67
C LEU A 107 -11.83 20.67 8.58
N PHE A 108 -12.35 21.81 8.10
CA PHE A 108 -13.31 21.83 7.00
C PHE A 108 -12.75 21.17 5.74
N SER A 109 -11.53 21.52 5.33
CA SER A 109 -10.89 20.92 4.16
C SER A 109 -10.64 19.42 4.32
N ILE A 110 -10.18 18.96 5.49
CA ILE A 110 -10.01 17.52 5.79
C ILE A 110 -11.34 16.79 5.65
N ILE A 111 -12.43 17.33 6.20
CA ILE A 111 -13.76 16.71 6.09
C ILE A 111 -14.21 16.69 4.63
N LEU A 112 -14.07 17.81 3.92
CA LEU A 112 -14.47 17.93 2.52
C LEU A 112 -13.73 16.93 1.63
N PHE A 113 -12.39 16.90 1.71
CA PHE A 113 -11.59 15.93 0.96
C PHE A 113 -11.86 14.49 1.40
N GLY A 114 -12.10 14.26 2.69
CA GLY A 114 -12.49 12.96 3.22
C GLY A 114 -13.78 12.44 2.58
N ILE A 115 -14.81 13.27 2.51
CA ILE A 115 -16.09 12.93 1.85
C ILE A 115 -15.87 12.61 0.38
N ILE A 116 -15.10 13.44 -0.34
CA ILE A 116 -14.81 13.25 -1.77
C ILE A 116 -14.09 11.91 -1.98
N TYR A 117 -13.08 11.59 -1.18
CA TYR A 117 -12.33 10.34 -1.33
C TYR A 117 -13.14 9.11 -0.93
N ILE A 118 -14.00 9.20 0.08
CA ILE A 118 -14.93 8.11 0.43
C ILE A 118 -15.90 7.87 -0.72
N PHE A 119 -16.48 8.93 -1.30
CA PHE A 119 -17.37 8.82 -2.45
C PHE A 119 -16.68 8.20 -3.66
N LEU A 120 -15.48 8.68 -4.00
CA LEU A 120 -14.70 8.15 -5.11
C LEU A 120 -14.30 6.69 -4.88
N GLY A 121 -13.91 6.33 -3.65
CA GLY A 121 -13.60 4.96 -3.26
C GLY A 121 -14.82 4.03 -3.39
N ALA A 122 -16.01 4.48 -2.94
CA ALA A 122 -17.25 3.73 -3.09
C ALA A 122 -17.63 3.53 -4.57
N LEU A 123 -17.50 4.57 -5.39
CA LEU A 123 -17.74 4.50 -6.83
C LEU A 123 -16.77 3.52 -7.50
N TYR A 124 -15.48 3.58 -7.16
CA TYR A 124 -14.47 2.65 -7.66
C TYR A 124 -14.83 1.21 -7.32
N LEU A 125 -15.17 0.91 -6.06
CA LEU A 125 -15.55 -0.44 -5.65
C LEU A 125 -16.83 -0.93 -6.35
N TYR A 126 -17.81 -0.04 -6.56
CA TYR A 126 -19.03 -0.34 -7.30
C TYR A 126 -18.71 -0.70 -8.76
N ILE A 127 -17.92 0.12 -9.46
CA ILE A 127 -17.53 -0.12 -10.86
C ILE A 127 -16.73 -1.42 -10.95
N MET A 128 -15.71 -1.59 -10.12
CA MET A 128 -14.90 -2.81 -10.09
C MET A 128 -15.75 -4.05 -9.85
N GLY A 129 -16.65 -4.02 -8.86
CA GLY A 129 -17.57 -5.12 -8.57
C GLY A 129 -18.52 -5.43 -9.74
N ARG A 130 -18.98 -4.40 -10.46
CA ARG A 130 -19.82 -4.56 -11.65
C ARG A 130 -19.05 -5.20 -12.80
N GLU A 131 -17.85 -4.70 -13.11
CA GLU A 131 -17.05 -5.23 -14.22
C GLU A 131 -16.51 -6.65 -13.94
N ILE A 132 -16.12 -6.94 -12.69
CA ILE A 132 -15.71 -8.30 -12.28
C ILE A 132 -16.87 -9.30 -12.48
N LYS A 133 -18.12 -8.89 -12.19
CA LYS A 133 -19.30 -9.74 -12.40
C LYS A 133 -19.70 -9.88 -13.86
N ARG A 134 -19.51 -8.84 -14.67
CA ARG A 134 -19.78 -8.87 -16.11
C ARG A 134 -18.90 -9.91 -16.82
N GLY A 135 -17.67 -10.11 -16.32
CA GLY A 135 -16.68 -10.99 -16.95
C GLY A 135 -16.19 -10.42 -18.29
N PRO A 136 -15.19 -11.05 -18.91
CA PRO A 136 -14.76 -10.64 -20.25
C PRO A 136 -15.90 -10.87 -21.23
N GLU A 137 -16.19 -9.86 -22.07
CA GLU A 137 -16.99 -10.09 -23.26
C GLU A 137 -16.26 -11.14 -24.10
N LEU A 138 -16.91 -12.27 -24.32
CA LEU A 138 -16.44 -13.25 -25.29
C LEU A 138 -16.54 -12.56 -26.66
N MET A 139 -15.47 -11.87 -27.06
CA MET A 139 -15.34 -11.38 -28.43
C MET A 139 -15.64 -12.57 -29.33
N ASN A 140 -16.72 -12.45 -30.08
CA ASN A 140 -17.26 -13.55 -30.86
C ASN A 140 -16.23 -13.83 -31.97
N ILE A 141 -15.31 -14.74 -31.69
CA ILE A 141 -14.19 -15.16 -32.57
C ILE A 141 -14.67 -15.70 -33.92
N ALA A 142 -15.99 -15.78 -34.12
CA ALA A 142 -16.65 -16.02 -35.39
C ALA A 142 -16.51 -14.85 -36.40
N GLU A 143 -16.42 -13.58 -35.95
CA GLU A 143 -16.32 -12.42 -36.87
C GLU A 143 -14.92 -12.16 -37.42
N VAL A 144 -13.86 -12.71 -36.79
CA VAL A 144 -12.47 -12.52 -37.25
C VAL A 144 -12.09 -13.53 -38.35
N LYS A 145 -12.96 -14.51 -38.65
CA LYS A 145 -12.74 -15.57 -39.65
C LYS A 145 -13.65 -15.52 -40.89
N SER A 146 -14.52 -14.51 -41.03
CA SER A 146 -15.29 -14.25 -42.27
C SER A 146 -14.61 -13.19 -43.11
#